data_AF-A0A945MW72-F1
#
_entry.id   AF-A0A945MW72-F1
#
_cell.length_a   1.000
_cell.length_b   1.000
_cell.length_c   1.000
_cell.angle_alpha   90.00
_cell.angle_beta   90.00
_cell.angle_gamma   90.00
#
_symmetry.space_group_name_H-M   'P 1'
#
loop_
_entity.id
_entity.type
_entity.pdbx_description
1 polymer ?
#
loop_
_entity_poly.entity_id
_entity_poly.type
_entity_poly.pdbx_seq_one_letter_code
_entity_poly.pdbx_strand_id
1 'polypeptide(L)'
;MGTWPAPVTIVDNDSDKYDAMAAANAALAVSGTVSLELALSSLPAVIAYRVHAISAFILRRLMTLKYANLVNWLLDRKAVPEFIQEDCRGDLLAEAVSHLLVDQVVAQQQRVESAAAIAMLAPASGTPSDAAAAVVLRLATETRSKGP
;
A
#
# COMPACT_ATOMS: atom_id res chain seq x y z
N MET A 1 14.89 21.36 -14.74
CA MET A 1 13.66 20.55 -14.84
C MET A 1 13.86 19.56 -15.97
N GLY A 2 13.72 18.26 -15.72
CA GLY A 2 13.94 17.24 -16.75
C GLY A 2 12.97 17.40 -17.92
N THR A 3 13.43 17.16 -19.14
CA THR A 3 12.58 17.12 -20.34
C THR A 3 11.80 15.81 -20.34
N TRP A 4 10.52 15.86 -20.01
CA TRP A 4 9.63 14.70 -20.06
C TRP A 4 8.98 14.58 -21.45
N PRO A 5 8.84 13.37 -22.00
CA PRO A 5 8.23 13.16 -23.31
C PRO A 5 6.69 13.30 -23.31
N ALA A 6 6.07 13.49 -22.14
CA ALA A 6 4.64 13.62 -21.97
C ALA A 6 4.31 14.78 -21.01
N PRO A 7 3.07 15.32 -21.04
CA PRO A 7 2.61 16.29 -20.04
C PRO A 7 2.75 15.72 -18.62
N VAL A 8 3.36 16.48 -17.73
CA VAL A 8 3.54 16.10 -16.32
C VAL A 8 2.89 17.17 -15.45
N THR A 9 2.03 16.73 -14.54
CA THR A 9 1.47 17.55 -13.47
C THR A 9 2.11 17.13 -12.16
N ILE A 10 2.69 18.09 -11.44
CA ILE A 10 3.24 17.86 -10.10
C ILE A 10 2.19 18.31 -9.09
N VAL A 11 1.88 17.43 -8.15
CA VAL A 11 0.94 17.66 -7.06
C VAL A 11 1.71 17.60 -5.74
N ASP A 12 1.55 18.61 -4.89
CA ASP A 12 2.32 18.78 -3.66
C ASP A 12 1.47 18.98 -2.39
N ASN A 13 0.15 18.92 -2.51
CA ASN A 13 -0.80 19.02 -1.40
C ASN A 13 -1.76 17.83 -1.35
N ASP A 14 -2.34 17.59 -0.17
CA ASP A 14 -3.18 16.41 0.06
C ASP A 14 -4.51 16.44 -0.70
N SER A 15 -5.14 17.61 -0.87
CA SER A 15 -6.42 17.71 -1.59
C SER A 15 -6.25 17.27 -3.03
N ASP A 16 -5.30 17.88 -3.73
CA ASP A 16 -5.02 17.60 -5.13
C ASP A 16 -4.48 16.17 -5.30
N LYS A 17 -3.82 15.60 -4.30
CA LYS A 17 -3.37 14.20 -4.30
C LYS A 17 -4.58 13.26 -4.39
N TYR A 18 -5.62 13.49 -3.59
CA TYR A 18 -6.83 12.67 -3.63
C TYR A 18 -7.62 12.88 -4.93
N ASP A 19 -7.66 14.11 -5.46
CA ASP A 19 -8.27 14.38 -6.77
C ASP A 19 -7.52 13.66 -7.89
N ALA A 20 -6.19 13.64 -7.84
CA ALA A 20 -5.36 12.88 -8.79
C ALA A 20 -5.60 11.37 -8.68
N MET A 21 -5.73 10.83 -7.45
CA MET A 21 -6.10 9.43 -7.25
C MET A 21 -7.50 9.12 -7.80
N ALA A 22 -8.47 10.01 -7.61
CA ALA A 22 -9.82 9.84 -8.13
C ALA A 22 -9.88 9.89 -9.67
N ALA A 23 -9.02 10.70 -10.30
CA ALA A 23 -8.95 10.84 -11.75
C ALA A 23 -8.11 9.75 -12.45
N ALA A 24 -7.24 9.06 -11.73
CA ALA A 24 -6.33 8.07 -12.30
C ALA A 24 -6.99 6.71 -12.56
N ASN A 25 -6.50 5.99 -13.58
CA ASN A 25 -6.93 4.63 -13.87
C ASN A 25 -6.05 3.56 -13.21
N ALA A 26 -4.77 3.87 -13.00
CA ALA A 26 -3.80 3.03 -12.31
C ALA A 26 -2.74 3.90 -11.63
N ALA A 27 -2.12 3.37 -10.57
CA ALA A 27 -1.03 4.01 -9.84
C ALA A 27 0.24 3.15 -9.82
N LEU A 28 1.40 3.81 -9.76
CA LEU A 28 2.67 3.21 -9.40
C LEU A 28 3.14 3.89 -8.11
N ALA A 29 3.30 3.12 -7.04
CA ALA A 29 3.58 3.68 -5.73
C ALA A 29 4.59 2.87 -4.92
N VAL A 30 5.12 3.48 -3.86
CA VAL A 30 5.96 2.81 -2.88
C VAL A 30 5.11 2.09 -1.82
N SER A 31 5.68 1.09 -1.14
CA SER A 31 4.98 0.22 -0.16
C SER A 31 4.56 0.90 1.17
N GLY A 32 4.44 2.23 1.20
CA GLY A 32 4.14 3.02 2.39
C GLY A 32 2.64 3.22 2.64
N THR A 33 2.30 4.24 3.44
CA THR A 33 0.91 4.65 3.72
C THR A 33 0.10 4.91 2.45
N VAL A 34 0.76 5.41 1.41
CA VAL A 34 0.15 5.63 0.09
C VAL A 34 -0.47 4.35 -0.49
N SER A 35 0.07 3.17 -0.20
CA SER A 35 -0.54 1.91 -0.67
C SER A 35 -1.93 1.68 -0.07
N LEU A 36 -2.10 2.02 1.21
CA LEU A 36 -3.40 1.95 1.88
C LEU A 36 -4.35 3.05 1.36
N GLU A 37 -3.85 4.27 1.13
CA GLU A 37 -4.64 5.35 0.54
C GLU A 37 -5.18 4.95 -0.85
N LEU A 38 -4.35 4.35 -1.71
CA LEU A 38 -4.75 3.87 -3.03
C LEU A 38 -5.83 2.78 -2.94
N ALA A 39 -5.67 1.83 -2.01
CA ALA A 39 -6.67 0.79 -1.77
C ALA A 39 -8.00 1.38 -1.30
N LEU A 40 -7.97 2.38 -0.40
CA LEU A 40 -9.16 3.11 0.06
C LEU A 40 -9.84 3.90 -1.07
N SER A 41 -9.05 4.50 -1.96
CA SER A 41 -9.54 5.20 -3.16
C SER A 41 -10.02 4.28 -4.27
N SER A 42 -10.01 2.95 -4.08
CA SER A 42 -10.35 1.97 -5.13
C SER A 42 -9.54 2.14 -6.42
N LEU A 43 -8.30 2.64 -6.30
CA LEU A 43 -7.39 2.86 -7.42
C LEU A 43 -6.44 1.67 -7.56
N PRO A 44 -6.50 0.92 -8.69
CA PRO A 44 -5.55 -0.14 -8.96
C PRO A 44 -4.12 0.36 -8.93
N ALA A 45 -3.20 -0.39 -8.32
CA ALA A 45 -1.83 0.01 -8.11
C ALA A 45 -0.83 -1.11 -8.38
N VAL A 46 0.38 -0.70 -8.74
CA VAL A 46 1.61 -1.51 -8.71
C VAL A 46 2.49 -0.95 -7.61
N ILE A 47 3.01 -1.83 -6.75
CA ILE A 47 3.93 -1.45 -5.68
C ILE A 47 5.36 -1.74 -6.10
N ALA A 48 6.21 -0.72 -6.00
CA ALA A 48 7.61 -0.79 -6.33
C ALA A 48 8.46 -0.21 -5.21
N TYR A 49 9.48 -0.94 -4.76
CA TYR A 49 10.37 -0.44 -3.72
C TYR A 49 11.79 -0.94 -3.88
N ARG A 50 12.75 -0.02 -3.82
CA ARG A 50 14.18 -0.33 -3.87
C ARG A 50 14.95 0.50 -2.84
N VAL A 51 15.46 -0.17 -1.82
CA VAL A 51 16.36 0.41 -0.82
C VAL A 51 17.82 0.13 -1.15
N HIS A 52 18.71 0.89 -0.50
CA HIS A 52 20.15 0.70 -0.60
C HIS A 52 20.56 -0.73 -0.23
N ALA A 53 21.57 -1.28 -0.91
CA ALA A 53 21.96 -2.69 -0.80
C ALA A 53 22.29 -3.14 0.63
N ILE A 54 22.93 -2.27 1.41
CA ILE A 54 23.24 -2.54 2.83
C ILE A 54 21.95 -2.65 3.66
N SER A 55 21.02 -1.71 3.47
CA SER A 55 19.72 -1.74 4.14
C SER A 55 18.93 -3.00 3.76
N ALA A 56 18.96 -3.39 2.47
CA ALA A 56 18.32 -4.60 1.98
C ALA A 56 18.90 -5.87 2.60
N PHE A 57 20.22 -5.93 2.76
CA PHE A 57 20.91 -7.07 3.38
C PHE A 57 20.48 -7.24 4.85
N ILE A 58 20.44 -6.14 5.61
CA ILE A 58 19.98 -6.14 7.00
C ILE A 58 18.50 -6.52 7.07
N LEU A 59 17.67 -5.92 6.21
CA LEU A 59 16.22 -6.15 6.19
C LEU A 59 15.90 -7.61 5.87
N ARG A 60 16.58 -8.21 4.88
CA ARG A 60 16.43 -9.64 4.52
C ARG A 60 16.75 -10.59 5.66
N ARG A 61 17.63 -10.19 6.60
CA ARG A 61 18.03 -11.03 7.74
C ARG A 61 17.08 -10.90 8.93
N LEU A 62 16.36 -9.78 9.03
CA LEU A 62 15.49 -9.44 10.15
C LEU A 62 13.99 -9.63 9.82
N MET A 63 13.59 -9.48 8.57
CA MET A 63 12.18 -9.61 8.16
C MET A 63 11.83 -11.02 7.69
N THR A 64 10.75 -11.55 8.23
CA THR A 64 10.11 -12.81 7.83
C THR A 64 8.83 -12.58 7.02
N LEU A 65 8.54 -11.33 6.62
CA LEU A 65 7.30 -10.99 5.93
C LEU A 65 7.31 -11.50 4.49
N LYS A 66 6.28 -12.27 4.14
CA LYS A 66 6.05 -12.86 2.81
C LYS A 66 5.67 -11.80 1.75
N TYR A 67 5.09 -10.68 2.20
CA TYR A 67 4.63 -9.56 1.37
C TYR A 67 5.01 -8.26 2.06
N ALA A 68 5.43 -7.24 1.31
CA ALA A 68 5.68 -5.91 1.88
C ALA A 68 4.39 -5.06 1.90
N ASN A 69 3.52 -5.25 0.91
CA ASN A 69 2.24 -4.58 0.83
C ASN A 69 1.19 -5.18 1.78
N LEU A 70 0.52 -4.31 2.55
CA LEU A 70 -0.48 -4.68 3.54
C LEU A 70 -1.67 -5.45 2.94
N VAL A 71 -2.14 -5.07 1.75
CA VAL A 71 -3.27 -5.77 1.07
C VAL A 71 -2.90 -7.23 0.79
N ASN A 72 -1.70 -7.47 0.27
CA ASN A 72 -1.23 -8.83 0.00
C ASN A 72 -1.04 -9.63 1.29
N TRP A 73 -0.55 -8.99 2.34
CA TRP A 73 -0.37 -9.59 3.66
C TRP A 73 -1.71 -10.01 4.29
N LEU A 74 -2.73 -9.14 4.24
CA LEU A 74 -4.06 -9.43 4.77
C LEU A 74 -4.75 -10.58 4.03
N LEU A 75 -4.60 -10.64 2.70
CA LEU A 75 -5.24 -11.67 1.87
C LEU A 75 -4.42 -12.96 1.74
N ASP A 76 -3.20 -12.98 2.28
CA ASP A 76 -2.16 -14.00 2.10
C ASP A 76 -1.87 -14.40 0.64
N ARG A 77 -2.12 -13.49 -0.32
CA ARG A 77 -1.91 -13.72 -1.76
C ARG A 77 -1.48 -12.44 -2.48
N LYS A 78 -0.92 -12.60 -3.68
CA LYS A 78 -0.50 -11.48 -4.55
C LYS A 78 -1.70 -10.85 -5.27
N ALA A 79 -2.52 -10.11 -4.54
CA ALA A 79 -3.62 -9.31 -5.10
C ALA A 79 -3.12 -8.05 -5.82
N VAL A 80 -2.07 -7.45 -5.27
CA VAL A 80 -1.41 -6.25 -5.79
C VAL A 80 -0.02 -6.64 -6.29
N PRO A 81 0.33 -6.37 -7.57
CA PRO A 81 1.67 -6.58 -8.09
C PRO A 81 2.70 -5.83 -7.26
N GLU A 82 3.71 -6.54 -6.79
CA GLU A 82 4.73 -6.02 -5.91
C GLU A 82 6.12 -6.41 -6.44
N PHE A 83 6.96 -5.40 -6.67
CA PHE A 83 8.29 -5.51 -7.25
C PHE A 83 9.32 -4.89 -6.30
N ILE A 84 10.09 -5.75 -5.63
CA ILE A 84 10.98 -5.35 -4.54
C ILE A 84 12.43 -5.63 -4.92
N GLN A 85 13.31 -4.69 -4.60
CA GLN A 85 14.76 -4.81 -4.82
C GLN A 85 15.12 -5.14 -6.28
N GLU A 86 15.55 -6.37 -6.55
CA GLU A 86 16.03 -6.82 -7.85
C GLU A 86 14.90 -6.89 -8.90
N ASP A 87 13.65 -7.08 -8.46
CA ASP A 87 12.47 -7.10 -9.32
C ASP A 87 11.94 -5.70 -9.63
N CYS A 88 12.40 -4.66 -8.92
CA CYS A 88 12.05 -3.26 -9.16
C CYS A 88 12.76 -2.72 -10.42
N ARG A 89 12.37 -3.25 -11.58
CA ARG A 89 12.92 -2.94 -12.91
C ARG A 89 11.90 -2.22 -13.78
N GLY A 90 12.37 -1.23 -14.53
CA GLY A 90 11.49 -0.36 -15.33
C GLY A 90 10.65 -1.10 -16.38
N ASP A 91 11.18 -2.17 -16.97
CA ASP A 91 10.46 -3.02 -17.93
C ASP A 91 9.31 -3.78 -17.27
N LEU A 92 9.56 -4.42 -16.13
CA LEU A 92 8.54 -5.15 -15.36
C LEU A 92 7.46 -4.22 -14.81
N LEU A 93 7.86 -3.04 -14.33
CA LEU A 93 6.93 -2.03 -13.80
C LEU A 93 6.04 -1.48 -14.92
N ALA A 94 6.61 -1.18 -16.09
CA ALA A 94 5.85 -0.70 -17.23
C ALA A 94 4.83 -1.74 -17.69
N GLU A 95 5.24 -3.00 -17.82
CA GLU A 95 4.34 -4.10 -18.18
C GLU A 95 3.18 -4.24 -17.18
N ALA A 96 3.48 -4.25 -15.88
CA ALA A 96 2.46 -4.39 -14.84
C ALA A 96 1.46 -3.23 -14.82
N VAL A 97 1.94 -1.98 -14.96
CA VAL A 97 1.08 -0.80 -15.02
C VAL A 97 0.25 -0.80 -16.31
N SER A 98 0.84 -1.14 -17.46
CA SER A 98 0.12 -1.27 -18.72
C SER A 98 -0.99 -2.32 -18.63
N HIS A 99 -0.75 -3.44 -17.95
CA HIS A 99 -1.77 -4.46 -17.75
C HIS A 99 -2.98 -3.94 -16.97
N LEU A 100 -2.76 -3.15 -15.91
CA LEU A 100 -3.85 -2.49 -15.18
C LEU A 100 -4.59 -1.44 -16.00
N LEU A 101 -3.91 -0.75 -16.91
CA LEU A 101 -4.52 0.27 -17.77
C LEU A 101 -5.38 -0.35 -18.89
N VAL A 102 -4.94 -1.48 -19.45
CA VAL A 102 -5.57 -2.11 -20.62
C VAL A 102 -6.62 -3.15 -20.22
N ASP A 103 -6.31 -4.00 -19.24
CA ASP A 103 -7.20 -5.08 -18.82
C ASP A 103 -8.10 -4.64 -17.66
N GLN A 104 -9.34 -4.28 -18.02
CA GLN A 104 -10.35 -3.84 -17.05
C GLN A 104 -10.79 -4.96 -16.10
N VAL A 105 -10.68 -6.24 -16.50
CA VAL A 105 -11.02 -7.37 -15.62
C VAL A 105 -9.98 -7.47 -14.50
N VAL A 106 -8.70 -7.33 -14.84
CA VAL A 106 -7.61 -7.36 -13.85
C VAL A 106 -7.70 -6.15 -12.92
N ALA A 107 -7.91 -4.96 -13.47
CA ALA A 107 -8.10 -3.74 -12.69
C ALA A 107 -9.27 -3.89 -11.71
N GLN A 108 -10.42 -4.36 -12.19
CA GLN A 108 -11.62 -4.53 -11.37
C GLN A 108 -11.43 -5.62 -10.30
N GLN A 109 -10.77 -6.73 -10.64
CA GLN A 109 -10.45 -7.79 -9.67
C GLN A 109 -9.61 -7.23 -8.53
N GLN A 110 -8.57 -6.45 -8.84
CA GLN A 110 -7.73 -5.84 -7.81
C GLN A 110 -8.51 -4.85 -6.91
N ARG A 111 -9.47 -4.10 -7.46
CA ARG A 111 -10.35 -3.24 -6.65
C ARG A 111 -11.18 -4.05 -5.65
N VAL A 112 -11.77 -5.16 -6.11
CA VAL A 112 -12.56 -6.05 -5.27
C VAL A 112 -11.71 -6.66 -4.15
N GLU A 113 -10.50 -7.10 -4.47
CA GLU A 113 -9.57 -7.67 -3.48
C GLU A 113 -9.10 -6.61 -2.49
N SER A 114 -8.78 -5.41 -2.96
CA SER A 114 -8.40 -4.29 -2.10
C SER A 114 -9.53 -3.92 -1.15
N ALA A 115 -10.76 -3.82 -1.64
CA ALA A 115 -11.93 -3.58 -0.80
C ALA A 115 -12.14 -4.67 0.26
N ALA A 116 -11.94 -5.94 -0.10
CA ALA A 116 -12.01 -7.05 0.86
C ALA A 116 -10.93 -6.93 1.94
N ALA A 117 -9.69 -6.57 1.58
CA ALA A 117 -8.61 -6.36 2.54
C ALA A 117 -8.90 -5.18 3.47
N ILE A 118 -9.40 -4.06 2.95
CA ILE A 118 -9.79 -2.89 3.75
C ILE A 118 -10.89 -3.27 4.76
N ALA A 119 -11.87 -4.06 4.34
CA ALA A 119 -12.93 -4.52 5.24
C ALA A 119 -12.40 -5.35 6.43
N MET A 120 -11.30 -6.08 6.26
CA MET A 120 -10.65 -6.82 7.35
C MET A 120 -9.98 -5.91 8.40
N LEU A 121 -9.68 -4.66 8.04
CA LEU A 121 -9.08 -3.67 8.96
C LEU A 121 -10.12 -2.87 9.73
N ALA A 122 -11.40 -2.95 9.34
CA ALA A 122 -12.46 -2.20 9.99
C ALA A 122 -12.74 -2.77 11.40
N PRO A 123 -12.64 -1.95 12.46
CA PRO A 123 -13.05 -2.39 13.79
C PRO A 123 -14.57 -2.54 13.88
N ALA A 124 -15.04 -3.26 14.90
CA ALA A 124 -16.47 -3.44 15.15
C ALA A 124 -17.22 -2.11 15.40
N SER A 125 -16.52 -1.09 15.90
CA SER A 125 -17.04 0.27 16.08
C SER A 125 -15.90 1.28 16.12
N GLY A 126 -16.22 2.55 15.83
CA GLY A 126 -15.24 3.65 15.84
C GLY A 126 -14.24 3.58 14.69
N THR A 127 -13.16 4.36 14.81
CA THR A 127 -12.05 4.33 13.86
C THR A 127 -11.00 3.28 14.27
N PRO A 128 -10.14 2.82 13.34
CA PRO A 128 -9.01 1.96 13.70
C PRO A 128 -8.13 2.58 14.80
N SER A 129 -7.99 3.91 14.81
CA SER A 129 -7.27 4.66 15.85
C SER A 129 -7.97 4.58 17.21
N ASP A 130 -9.30 4.69 17.26
CA ASP A 130 -10.06 4.54 18.50
C ASP A 130 -9.93 3.13 19.07
N ALA A 131 -10.02 2.11 18.21
CA ALA A 131 -9.84 0.72 18.60
C ALA A 131 -8.43 0.46 19.16
N ALA A 132 -7.40 0.99 18.51
CA ALA A 132 -6.02 0.90 19.01
C ALA A 132 -5.85 1.62 20.36
N ALA A 133 -6.40 2.83 20.51
CA ALA A 133 -6.36 3.59 21.75
C ALA A 133 -7.03 2.83 22.91
N ALA A 134 -8.19 2.22 22.67
CA ALA A 134 -8.90 1.42 23.66
C ALA A 134 -8.06 0.22 24.16
N VAL A 135 -7.35 -0.46 23.25
CA VAL A 135 -6.45 -1.57 23.61
C VAL A 135 -5.28 -1.09 24.48
N VAL A 136 -4.64 0.03 24.09
CA VAL A 136 -3.52 0.61 24.85
C VAL A 136 -3.97 1.01 26.26
N LEU A 137 -5.13 1.68 26.38
CA LEU A 137 -5.70 2.05 27.67
C LEU A 137 -5.98 0.84 28.56
N ARG A 138 -6.58 -0.22 28.00
CA ARG A 138 -6.84 -1.47 28.73
C ARG A 138 -5.56 -2.08 29.29
N LEU A 139 -4.54 -2.24 28.45
CA LEU A 139 -3.24 -2.81 28.87
C LEU A 139 -2.55 -1.94 29.95
N ALA A 140 -2.62 -0.62 29.81
CA ALA A 140 -2.07 0.30 30.81
C ALA A 140 -2.78 0.17 32.17
N THR A 141 -4.11 -0.01 32.18
CA THR A 141 -4.88 -0.23 33.42
C THR A 141 -4.63 -1.60 34.05
N GLU A 142 -4.47 -2.66 33.26
CA GLU A 142 -4.14 -4.01 33.74
C GLU A 142 -2.72 -4.09 34.33
N THR A 143 -1.79 -3.32 33.80
CA THR A 143 -0.42 -3.24 34.32
C THR A 143 -0.39 -2.44 35.64
N ARG A 144 -1.24 -1.41 35.77
CA ARG A 144 -1.41 -0.65 37.03
C ARG A 144 -2.05 -1.46 38.15
N SER A 145 -2.98 -2.38 37.86
CA SER A 145 -3.57 -3.27 38.87
C SER A 145 -2.65 -4.42 39.30
N LYS A 146 -1.55 -4.64 38.57
CA LYS A 146 -0.50 -5.64 38.87
C LYS A 146 0.83 -5.01 39.35
N GLY A 147 0.85 -3.72 39.68
CA GLY A 147 1.96 -3.09 40.41
C GLY A 147 1.99 -3.52 41.88
N PRO A 148 3.15 -3.46 42.55
CA PRO A 148 3.56 -4.31 43.68
C PRO A 148 2.63 -4.31 44.89
#